data_AF-A0A9P3PML7-F1
#
_entry.id   AF-A0A9P3PML7-F1
#
_cell.length_a   1.000
_cell.length_b   1.000
_cell.length_c   1.000
_cell.angle_alpha   90.00
_cell.angle_beta   90.00
_cell.angle_gamma   90.00
#
_symmetry.space_group_name_H-M   'P 1'
#
loop_
_entity.id
_entity.type
_entity.pdbx_description
1 polymer ?
#
loop_
_entity_poly.entity_id
_entity_poly.type
_entity_poly.pdbx_seq_one_letter_code
_entity_poly.pdbx_strand_id
1 'polypeptide(L)'
;MSNTVSLLKRTEYHSDYGMRIYEVFTGESLFDPQFQTLDLGLTPEESHLIQMIEILGPFHPDMLDVCPNAHQWFTETGTLRIDTTYYPVSLKSILHARIAAEDVAATAAFLDVVLQLDPKERPRARDLINHPWFTAC
;
A
#
# COMPACT_ATOMS: atom_id res chain seq x y z
N MET A 1 -14.05 8.53 -17.72
CA MET A 1 -13.31 8.81 -16.48
C MET A 1 -13.35 7.53 -15.65
N SER A 2 -12.18 6.89 -15.48
CA SER A 2 -12.05 5.44 -15.34
C SER A 2 -12.55 4.89 -13.99
N ASN A 3 -13.27 3.77 -14.04
CA ASN A 3 -13.90 3.10 -12.90
C ASN A 3 -12.89 2.52 -11.90
N THR A 4 -11.64 2.30 -12.31
CA THR A 4 -10.51 1.84 -11.48
C THR A 4 -10.18 2.82 -10.35
N VAL A 5 -10.37 4.10 -10.64
CA VAL A 5 -10.12 5.20 -9.72
C VAL A 5 -11.04 5.10 -8.50
N SER A 6 -12.15 4.36 -8.52
CA SER A 6 -13.04 4.25 -7.35
C SER A 6 -12.59 3.24 -6.29
N LEU A 7 -11.96 2.14 -6.72
CA LEU A 7 -11.34 1.14 -5.83
C LEU A 7 -10.12 1.74 -5.16
N LEU A 8 -9.23 2.28 -6.00
CA LEU A 8 -8.08 3.05 -5.58
C LEU A 8 -8.51 4.22 -4.71
N LYS A 9 -9.47 5.06 -5.10
CA LYS A 9 -9.93 6.18 -4.24
C LYS A 9 -10.49 5.76 -2.89
N ARG A 10 -11.17 4.61 -2.77
CA ARG A 10 -11.73 4.17 -1.47
C ARG A 10 -10.64 3.67 -0.54
N THR A 11 -9.57 3.08 -1.07
CA THR A 11 -8.36 2.73 -0.32
C THR A 11 -7.45 3.95 -0.09
N GLU A 12 -7.33 4.86 -1.07
CA GLU A 12 -6.48 6.06 -1.16
C GLU A 12 -6.96 7.22 -0.27
N TYR A 13 -8.26 7.49 -0.17
CA TYR A 13 -8.76 8.64 0.63
C TYR A 13 -8.34 8.59 2.10
N HIS A 14 -8.00 7.40 2.60
CA HIS A 14 -7.43 7.22 3.93
C HIS A 14 -5.97 6.72 3.90
N SER A 15 -5.40 6.33 2.77
CA SER A 15 -3.99 5.87 2.66
C SER A 15 -3.04 6.92 2.12
N ASP A 16 -3.55 8.04 1.60
CA ASP A 16 -2.74 9.17 1.11
C ASP A 16 -1.72 9.63 2.15
N TYR A 17 -2.12 9.71 3.42
CA TYR A 17 -1.22 10.16 4.48
C TYR A 17 -0.07 9.17 4.72
N GLY A 18 -0.31 7.86 4.67
CA GLY A 18 0.73 6.84 4.88
C GLY A 18 1.78 6.86 3.77
N MET A 19 1.34 6.91 2.51
CA MET A 19 2.23 7.04 1.36
C MET A 19 2.99 8.37 1.38
N ARG A 20 2.32 9.46 1.73
CA ARG A 20 2.94 10.77 1.82
C ARG A 20 3.97 10.87 2.95
N ILE A 21 3.70 10.23 4.09
CA ILE A 21 4.67 10.11 5.18
C ILE A 21 5.90 9.37 4.67
N TYR A 22 5.73 8.20 4.03
CA TYR A 22 6.86 7.47 3.45
C TYR A 22 7.70 8.34 2.49
N GLU A 23 7.05 9.08 1.59
CA GLU A 23 7.72 9.95 0.63
C GLU A 23 8.50 11.09 1.31
N VAL A 24 7.96 11.68 2.37
CA VAL A 24 8.67 12.72 3.13
C VAL A 24 9.93 12.16 3.81
N PHE A 25 9.89 10.92 4.29
CA PHE A 25 11.05 10.29 4.95
C PHE A 25 12.12 9.80 3.98
N THR A 26 11.70 9.24 2.86
CA THR A 26 12.61 8.56 1.93
C THR A 26 12.98 9.43 0.72
N GLY A 27 12.22 10.49 0.44
CA GLY A 27 12.35 11.33 -0.75
C GLY A 27 11.80 10.67 -2.02
N GLU A 28 11.18 9.49 -1.92
CA GLU A 28 10.71 8.70 -3.07
C GLU A 28 9.27 8.21 -2.87
N SER A 29 8.58 7.97 -3.98
CA SER A 29 7.26 7.34 -3.93
C SER A 29 7.37 5.88 -3.48
N LEU A 30 6.43 5.42 -2.65
CA LEU A 30 6.35 4.01 -2.26
C LEU A 30 5.95 3.11 -3.43
N PHE A 31 5.07 3.61 -4.29
CA PHE A 31 4.55 2.90 -5.45
C PHE A 31 4.88 3.67 -6.74
N ASP A 32 5.26 2.96 -7.79
CA ASP A 32 5.44 3.52 -9.12
C ASP A 32 4.47 2.85 -10.10
N PRO A 33 3.39 3.52 -10.53
CA PRO A 33 2.42 2.94 -11.47
C PRO A 33 3.01 2.54 -12.83
N GLN A 34 4.23 2.98 -13.18
CA GLN A 34 4.92 2.58 -14.40
C GLN A 34 5.86 1.39 -14.20
N PHE A 35 6.03 0.93 -12.96
CA PHE A 35 6.89 -0.20 -12.65
C PHE A 35 6.40 -1.46 -13.35
N GLN A 36 7.30 -2.18 -14.03
CA GLN A 36 7.03 -3.44 -14.73
C GLN A 36 5.94 -3.37 -15.83
N THR A 37 5.39 -2.21 -16.17
CA THR A 37 4.32 -2.10 -17.18
C THR A 37 4.81 -2.47 -18.58
N LEU A 38 6.01 -2.00 -18.96
CA LEU A 38 6.62 -2.32 -20.25
C LEU A 38 7.10 -3.77 -20.32
N ASP A 39 7.74 -4.27 -19.25
CA ASP A 39 8.36 -5.59 -19.24
C ASP A 39 7.33 -6.72 -19.17
N LEU A 40 6.25 -6.51 -18.42
CA LEU A 40 5.20 -7.52 -18.19
C LEU A 40 3.91 -7.23 -18.95
N GLY A 41 3.85 -6.15 -19.73
CA GLY A 41 2.65 -5.76 -20.48
C GLY A 41 1.46 -5.37 -19.59
N LEU A 42 1.74 -4.93 -18.36
CA LEU A 42 0.72 -4.58 -17.37
C LEU A 42 0.19 -3.16 -17.61
N THR A 43 -1.09 -2.98 -17.32
CA THR A 43 -1.65 -1.64 -17.12
C THR A 43 -1.06 -0.99 -15.86
N PRO A 44 -1.03 0.35 -15.77
CA PRO A 44 -0.56 1.03 -14.58
C PRO A 44 -1.32 0.62 -13.30
N GLU A 45 -2.60 0.28 -13.42
CA GLU A 45 -3.42 -0.13 -12.29
C GLU A 45 -3.15 -1.57 -11.84
N GLU A 46 -2.84 -2.47 -12.78
CA GLU A 46 -2.39 -3.83 -12.46
C GLU A 46 -1.04 -3.81 -11.75
N SER A 47 -0.10 -2.99 -12.24
CA SER A 47 1.20 -2.78 -11.59
C SER A 47 1.03 -2.24 -10.17
N HIS A 48 0.15 -1.26 -9.98
CA HIS A 48 -0.11 -0.70 -8.65
C HIS A 48 -0.69 -1.77 -7.70
N LEU A 49 -1.68 -2.55 -8.15
CA LEU A 49 -2.28 -3.61 -7.33
C LEU A 49 -1.27 -4.71 -6.96
N ILE A 50 -0.38 -5.08 -7.88
CA ILE A 50 0.71 -6.02 -7.60
C ILE A 50 1.63 -5.45 -6.51
N GLN A 51 2.10 -4.21 -6.66
CA GLN A 51 2.99 -3.61 -5.66
C GLN A 51 2.34 -3.49 -4.28
N MET A 52 1.04 -3.17 -4.23
CA MET A 52 0.30 -3.19 -2.95
C MET A 52 0.33 -4.57 -2.31
N ILE A 53 0.12 -5.64 -3.09
CA ILE A 53 0.15 -7.01 -2.57
C ILE A 53 1.56 -7.42 -2.15
N GLU A 54 2.58 -7.05 -2.90
CA GLU A 54 3.98 -7.37 -2.60
C GLU A 54 4.48 -6.70 -1.32
N ILE A 55 4.05 -5.46 -1.06
CA ILE A 55 4.53 -4.66 0.08
C ILE A 55 3.62 -4.81 1.31
N LEU A 56 2.30 -4.80 1.12
CA LEU A 56 1.30 -4.74 2.19
C LEU A 56 0.57 -6.07 2.41
N GLY A 57 0.78 -7.05 1.54
CA GLY A 57 0.12 -8.35 1.60
C GLY A 57 -1.22 -8.42 0.87
N PRO A 58 -1.87 -9.59 0.87
CA PRO A 58 -3.10 -9.82 0.10
C PRO A 58 -4.28 -9.04 0.67
N PHE A 59 -5.21 -8.68 -0.22
CA PHE A 59 -6.49 -8.08 0.18
C PHE A 59 -7.41 -9.14 0.82
N HIS A 60 -8.01 -8.81 1.95
CA HIS A 60 -9.00 -9.70 2.57
C HIS A 60 -10.29 -9.74 1.73
N PRO A 61 -10.92 -10.90 1.50
CA PRO A 61 -12.16 -11.02 0.71
C PRO A 61 -13.28 -10.07 1.17
N ASP A 62 -13.48 -9.93 2.47
CA ASP A 62 -14.48 -9.01 3.04
C ASP A 62 -14.31 -7.55 2.60
N MET A 63 -13.07 -7.12 2.29
CA MET A 63 -12.82 -5.79 1.75
C MET A 63 -13.22 -5.69 0.27
N LEU A 64 -13.02 -6.76 -0.47
CA LEU A 64 -13.32 -6.82 -1.90
C LEU A 64 -14.84 -6.82 -2.12
N ASP A 65 -15.61 -7.50 -1.26
CA ASP A 65 -17.08 -7.55 -1.33
C ASP A 65 -17.75 -6.17 -1.23
N VAL A 66 -17.19 -5.27 -0.42
CA VAL A 66 -17.72 -3.91 -0.25
C VAL A 66 -17.21 -2.92 -1.31
N CYS A 67 -16.29 -3.36 -2.17
CA CYS A 67 -15.71 -2.57 -3.24
C CYS A 67 -16.47 -2.81 -4.56
N PRO A 68 -17.21 -1.80 -5.09
CA PRO A 68 -18.11 -1.99 -6.23
C PRO A 68 -17.46 -2.57 -7.48
N ASN A 69 -16.15 -2.36 -7.66
CA ASN A 69 -15.40 -2.76 -8.85
C ASN A 69 -14.34 -3.83 -8.55
N ALA A 70 -14.33 -4.44 -7.36
CA ALA A 70 -13.35 -5.48 -7.00
C ALA A 70 -13.40 -6.66 -7.97
N HIS A 71 -14.60 -7.05 -8.41
CA HIS A 71 -14.82 -8.15 -9.35
C HIS A 71 -14.10 -8.00 -10.69
N GLN A 72 -13.74 -6.77 -11.10
CA GLN A 72 -12.98 -6.51 -12.33
C GLN A 72 -11.53 -6.97 -12.22
N TRP A 73 -10.94 -6.86 -11.03
CA TRP A 73 -9.51 -7.09 -10.80
C TRP A 73 -9.25 -8.37 -10.04
N PHE A 74 -10.19 -8.78 -9.19
CA PHE A 74 -10.09 -9.94 -8.32
C PHE A 74 -11.08 -11.04 -8.70
N THR A 75 -10.67 -12.27 -8.43
CA THR A 75 -11.52 -13.46 -8.43
C THR A 75 -12.39 -13.48 -7.17
N GLU A 76 -13.40 -14.35 -7.14
CA GLU A 76 -14.23 -14.56 -5.93
C GLU A 76 -13.42 -15.10 -4.75
N THR A 77 -12.26 -15.72 -5.01
CA THR A 77 -11.34 -16.20 -3.96
C THR A 77 -10.40 -15.11 -3.45
N GLY A 78 -10.51 -13.88 -3.95
CA GLY A 78 -9.70 -12.73 -3.52
C GLY A 78 -8.30 -12.64 -4.15
N THR A 79 -8.02 -13.41 -5.20
CA THR A 79 -6.75 -13.32 -5.94
C THR A 79 -6.90 -12.38 -7.14
N LEU A 80 -5.81 -11.73 -7.58
CA LEU A 80 -5.88 -10.98 -8.84
C LEU A 80 -6.20 -11.93 -10.01
N ARG A 81 -6.90 -11.39 -11.01
CA ARG A 81 -7.26 -12.11 -12.24
C ARG A 81 -6.11 -12.20 -13.23
N ILE A 82 -5.16 -11.29 -13.14
CA ILE A 82 -3.92 -11.35 -13.92
C ILE A 82 -3.05 -12.49 -13.41
N ASP A 83 -2.44 -13.22 -14.34
CA ASP A 83 -1.42 -14.21 -13.99
C ASP A 83 -0.09 -13.50 -13.80
N THR A 84 0.44 -13.57 -12.59
CA THR A 84 1.69 -12.91 -12.21
C THR A 84 2.34 -13.63 -11.04
N THR A 85 3.66 -13.45 -10.91
CA THR A 85 4.42 -13.93 -9.76
C THR A 85 4.69 -12.76 -8.84
N TYR A 86 4.24 -12.86 -7.59
CA TYR A 86 4.53 -11.86 -6.56
C TYR A 86 5.92 -12.07 -5.99
N TYR A 87 6.62 -10.97 -5.74
CA TYR A 87 7.88 -10.94 -5.01
C TYR A 87 7.68 -10.13 -3.72
N PRO A 88 7.22 -10.75 -2.61
CA PRO A 88 6.94 -10.03 -1.38
C PRO A 88 8.19 -9.34 -0.83
N VAL A 89 8.05 -8.06 -0.49
CA VAL A 89 9.12 -7.24 0.08
C VAL A 89 8.61 -6.57 1.36
N SER A 90 9.36 -6.69 2.45
CA SER A 90 8.99 -6.00 3.69
C SER A 90 9.32 -4.49 3.61
N LEU A 91 8.45 -3.65 4.18
CA LEU A 91 8.71 -2.22 4.34
C LEU A 91 10.06 -1.96 5.04
N LYS A 92 10.40 -2.79 6.02
CA LYS A 92 11.70 -2.72 6.72
C LYS A 92 12.89 -2.88 5.75
N SER A 93 12.82 -3.83 4.82
CA SER A 93 13.86 -4.05 3.80
C SER A 93 14.00 -2.85 2.87
N ILE A 94 12.87 -2.26 2.46
CA ILE A 94 12.85 -1.06 1.61
C ILE A 94 13.51 0.11 2.36
N LEU A 95 13.11 0.34 3.61
CA LEU A 95 13.63 1.42 4.43
C LEU A 95 15.13 1.28 4.75
N HIS A 96 15.64 0.06 4.94
CA HIS A 96 17.07 -0.17 5.16
C HIS A 96 17.96 0.37 4.03
N ALA A 97 17.44 0.46 2.81
CA ALA A 97 18.17 1.02 1.67
C ALA A 97 18.04 2.55 1.56
N ARG A 98 17.20 3.19 2.38
CA ARG A 98 16.76 4.58 2.21
C ARG A 98 17.03 5.49 3.41
N ILE A 99 16.99 4.97 4.62
CA ILE A 99 17.17 5.75 5.86
C ILE A 99 18.22 5.13 6.78
N ALA A 100 18.64 5.88 7.81
CA ALA A 100 19.61 5.42 8.79
C ALA A 100 19.11 4.18 9.54
N ALA A 101 20.01 3.24 9.84
CA ALA A 101 19.65 1.92 10.37
C ALA A 101 18.93 2.00 11.72
N GLU A 102 19.27 2.99 12.54
CA GLU A 102 18.63 3.30 13.82
C GLU A 102 17.14 3.71 13.68
N ASP A 103 16.78 4.37 12.58
CA ASP A 103 15.43 4.90 12.34
C ASP A 103 14.50 3.87 11.67
N VAL A 104 15.08 2.84 11.04
CA VAL A 104 14.35 1.83 10.25
C VAL A 104 13.28 1.13 11.07
N ALA A 105 13.62 0.65 12.28
CA ALA A 105 12.70 -0.16 13.07
C ALA A 105 11.46 0.64 13.51
N ALA A 106 11.67 1.85 14.01
CA ALA A 106 10.58 2.71 14.46
C ALA A 106 9.71 3.20 13.29
N THR A 107 10.33 3.56 12.17
CA THR A 107 9.64 4.04 10.97
C THR A 107 8.84 2.92 10.30
N ALA A 108 9.42 1.71 10.19
CA ALA A 108 8.72 0.55 9.65
C ALA A 108 7.47 0.22 10.47
N ALA A 109 7.60 0.15 11.81
CA ALA A 109 6.48 -0.15 12.69
C ALA A 109 5.36 0.90 12.59
N PHE A 110 5.71 2.18 12.44
CA PHE A 110 4.72 3.23 12.23
C PHE A 110 4.05 3.12 10.85
N LEU A 111 4.84 2.86 9.79
CA LEU A 111 4.32 2.68 8.43
C LEU A 111 3.41 1.47 8.29
N ASP A 112 3.70 0.35 8.96
CA ASP A 112 2.84 -0.83 9.00
C ASP A 112 1.44 -0.52 9.54
N VAL A 113 1.35 0.44 10.47
CA VAL A 113 0.08 0.88 11.06
C VAL A 113 -0.68 1.81 10.11
N VAL A 114 -0.01 2.79 9.50
CA VAL A 114 -0.68 3.79 8.66
C VAL A 114 -0.98 3.31 7.23
N LEU A 115 -0.26 2.27 6.77
CA LEU A 115 -0.46 1.64 5.46
C LEU A 115 -1.37 0.40 5.52
N GLN A 116 -2.04 0.14 6.64
CA GLN A 116 -3.02 -0.96 6.75
C GLN A 116 -4.01 -0.96 5.60
N LEU A 117 -4.15 -2.07 4.88
CA LEU A 117 -5.02 -2.16 3.70
C LEU A 117 -6.50 -2.01 4.09
N ASP A 118 -6.95 -2.69 5.14
CA ASP A 118 -8.33 -2.60 5.62
C ASP A 118 -8.57 -1.21 6.24
N PRO A 119 -9.47 -0.39 5.67
CA PRO A 119 -9.82 0.90 6.25
C PRO A 119 -10.39 0.82 7.67
N LYS A 120 -10.90 -0.34 8.11
CA LYS A 120 -11.41 -0.55 9.48
C LYS A 120 -10.29 -0.70 10.51
N GLU A 121 -9.20 -1.35 10.12
CA GLU A 121 -8.02 -1.55 10.97
C GLU A 121 -7.07 -0.33 10.91
N ARG A 122 -7.22 0.51 9.90
CA ARG A 122 -6.41 1.73 9.74
C ARG A 122 -6.81 2.80 10.77
N PRO A 123 -5.89 3.28 11.61
CA PRO A 123 -6.19 4.35 12.57
C PRO A 123 -6.44 5.68 11.87
N ARG A 124 -7.26 6.53 12.50
CA ARG A 124 -7.51 7.89 11.97
C ARG A 124 -6.31 8.78 12.29
N ALA A 125 -6.08 9.77 11.43
CA ALA A 125 -4.99 10.73 11.61
C ALA A 125 -4.93 11.36 13.02
N ARG A 126 -6.10 11.69 13.60
CA ARG A 126 -6.19 12.25 14.96
C ARG A 126 -5.68 11.29 16.05
N ASP A 127 -5.82 9.98 15.84
CA ASP A 127 -5.41 8.96 16.80
C ASP A 127 -3.89 8.72 16.71
N LEU A 128 -3.31 8.96 15.52
CA LEU A 128 -1.87 8.86 15.25
C LEU A 128 -1.04 9.99 15.88
N ILE A 129 -1.63 11.15 16.19
CA ILE A 129 -0.90 12.28 16.79
C ILE A 129 -0.24 11.90 18.11
N ASN A 130 -0.83 10.96 18.85
CA ASN A 130 -0.29 10.46 20.12
C ASN A 130 0.57 9.21 19.95
N HIS A 131 0.86 8.78 18.73
CA HIS A 131 1.64 7.58 18.49
C HIS A 131 3.07 7.79 19.01
N PRO A 132 3.68 6.79 19.70
CA PRO A 132 5.01 6.93 20.30
C PRO A 132 6.09 7.42 19.33
N TRP A 133 5.92 7.12 18.05
CA TRP A 133 6.81 7.57 16.98
C TRP A 133 6.93 9.10 16.88
N PHE A 134 5.86 9.87 17.16
CA PHE A 134 5.94 11.34 17.18
C PHE A 134 6.51 11.90 18.49
N THR A 135 6.42 11.15 19.59
CA THR A 135 6.84 11.60 20.92
C THR A 135 8.25 11.12 21.31
N ALA A 136 8.83 10.21 20.53
CA ALA A 136 10.16 9.65 20.76
C ALA A 136 11.28 10.43 20.05
N CYS A 137 10.94 11.50 19.32
CA CYS A 137 11.89 12.46 18.76
C CYS A 137 12.32 13.52 19.78
#